data_AF-A0A2H6K1F0-F1
#
_entry.id   AF-A0A2H6K1F0-F1
#
_cell.length_a   1.000
_cell.length_b   1.000
_cell.length_c   1.000
_cell.angle_alpha   90.00
_cell.angle_beta   90.00
_cell.angle_gamma   90.00
#
_symmetry.space_group_name_H-M   'P 1'
#
loop_
_entity.id
_entity.type
_entity.pdbx_description
1 polymer ?
#
loop_
_entity_poly.entity_id
_entity_poly.type
_entity_poly.pdbx_seq_one_letter_code
_entity_poly.pdbx_strand_id
1 'polypeptide(L)'
;MVLAVVILGLTVSTGYSVYSLQKQRSAVHMPIQADENLANESGRITRVNLKLAPGTDAYVWDIELMERACAAARLGGVEELNVLRAGVDPVTGEVLNISTRTGVVEETLSKERCMEGCHKPGESPGPQV
;
A
#
# COMPACT_ATOMS: atom_id res chain seq x y z
N MET A 1 -0.95 35.11 39.54
CA MET A 1 -0.03 35.13 38.38
C MET A 1 0.62 33.76 38.10
N VAL A 2 1.16 33.06 39.11
CA VAL A 2 1.84 31.76 38.93
C VAL A 2 0.96 30.69 38.23
N LEU A 3 -0.33 30.58 38.62
CA LEU A 3 -1.25 29.58 38.06
C LEU A 3 -1.48 29.75 36.55
N ALA A 4 -1.57 30.98 36.06
CA ALA A 4 -1.79 31.27 34.64
C ALA A 4 -0.58 30.89 33.78
N VAL A 5 0.64 31.07 34.30
CA VAL A 5 1.89 30.71 33.62
C VAL A 5 2.03 29.18 33.51
N VAL A 6 1.61 28.43 34.54
CA VAL A 6 1.64 26.96 34.52
C VAL A 6 0.67 26.40 33.48
N ILE A 7 -0.54 26.96 33.39
CA ILE A 7 -1.55 26.52 32.41
C ILE A 7 -1.08 26.79 30.98
N LEU A 8 -0.53 27.97 30.71
CA LEU A 8 0.03 28.32 29.39
C LEU A 8 1.23 27.44 29.03
N GLY A 9 2.11 27.12 29.99
CA GLY A 9 3.25 26.22 29.76
C GLY A 9 2.81 24.81 29.36
N LEU A 10 1.78 24.27 30.03
CA LEU A 10 1.24 22.95 29.74
C LEU A 10 0.54 22.87 28.37
N THR A 11 -0.21 23.89 27.98
CA THR A 11 -0.90 23.91 26.68
C THR A 11 0.08 24.06 25.52
N VAL A 12 1.12 24.87 25.68
CA VAL A 12 2.18 25.01 24.66
C VAL A 12 2.99 23.72 24.53
N SER A 13 3.34 23.08 25.66
CA SER A 13 4.08 21.81 25.64
C SER A 13 3.30 20.68 24.97
N THR A 14 2.02 20.52 25.31
CA THR A 14 1.16 19.48 24.73
C THR A 14 0.87 19.76 23.26
N GLY A 15 0.59 21.01 22.90
CA GLY A 15 0.43 21.44 21.51
C GLY A 15 1.67 21.18 20.66
N TYR A 16 2.87 21.43 21.19
CA TYR A 16 4.12 21.18 20.48
C TYR A 16 4.36 19.68 20.23
N SER A 17 4.09 18.82 21.21
CA SER A 17 4.21 17.37 21.06
C SER A 17 3.23 16.80 20.02
N VAL A 18 1.99 17.29 20.01
CA VAL A 18 1.00 16.88 19.00
C VAL A 18 1.41 17.36 17.62
N TYR A 19 1.87 18.60 17.49
CA TYR A 19 2.36 19.15 16.21
C TYR A 19 3.57 18.38 15.69
N SER A 20 4.54 18.03 16.55
CA SER A 20 5.72 17.26 16.14
C SER A 20 5.37 15.83 15.70
N LEU A 21 4.42 15.18 16.38
CA LEU A 21 3.91 13.86 15.98
C LEU A 21 3.18 13.93 14.63
N GLN A 22 2.37 14.97 14.41
CA GLN A 22 1.66 15.16 13.15
C GLN A 22 2.63 15.44 12.00
N LYS A 23 3.65 16.27 12.23
CA LYS A 23 4.69 16.57 11.26
C LYS A 23 5.52 15.33 10.90
N GLN A 24 5.80 14.45 11.87
CA GLN A 24 6.45 13.15 11.58
C GLN A 24 5.55 12.21 10.77
N ARG A 25 4.23 12.15 11.05
CA ARG A 25 3.28 11.36 10.27
C ARG A 25 3.10 11.86 8.83
N SER A 26 3.11 13.18 8.61
CA SER A 26 3.02 13.75 7.26
C SER A 26 4.32 13.67 6.47
N ALA A 27 5.45 13.47 7.14
CA ALA A 27 6.77 13.31 6.52
C ALA A 27 7.23 11.85 6.43
N VAL A 28 6.29 10.88 6.46
CA VAL A 28 6.56 9.52 5.98
C VAL A 28 6.75 9.61 4.48
N HIS A 29 7.94 10.05 4.09
CA HIS A 29 8.47 9.92 2.75
C HIS A 29 8.71 8.43 2.58
N MET A 30 7.72 7.72 2.06
CA MET A 30 7.89 6.33 1.65
C MET A 30 9.01 6.34 0.60
N PRO A 31 10.17 5.70 0.85
CA PRO A 31 11.21 5.56 -0.17
C PRO A 31 10.78 4.46 -1.14
N ILE A 32 9.58 4.60 -1.71
CA ILE A 32 9.24 3.90 -2.92
C ILE A 32 9.96 4.71 -3.99
N GLN A 33 10.83 4.08 -4.77
CA GLN A 33 11.21 4.63 -6.08
C GLN A 33 9.96 4.58 -6.99
N ALA A 34 8.92 5.31 -6.60
CA ALA A 34 7.63 5.40 -7.29
C ALA A 34 7.78 6.23 -8.56
N ASP A 35 8.79 7.10 -8.59
CA ASP A 35 9.04 8.05 -9.68
C ASP A 35 9.29 7.39 -11.03
N GLU A 36 9.73 6.13 -11.10
CA GLU A 36 9.92 5.44 -12.38
C GLU A 36 8.73 4.56 -12.80
N ASN A 37 7.85 4.15 -11.88
CA ASN A 37 6.86 3.10 -12.16
C ASN A 37 5.40 3.43 -11.82
N LEU A 38 5.12 4.55 -11.13
CA LEU A 38 3.76 4.97 -10.74
C LEU A 38 3.50 6.47 -11.04
N ALA A 39 3.63 6.85 -12.32
CA ALA A 39 3.66 8.24 -12.76
C ALA A 39 2.27 8.85 -13.03
N ASN A 40 1.23 8.03 -13.14
CA ASN A 40 -0.12 8.43 -13.52
C ASN A 40 -1.17 8.01 -12.47
N GLU A 41 -1.43 8.93 -11.54
CA GLU A 41 -2.40 8.73 -10.46
C GLU A 41 -3.84 8.51 -10.96
N SER A 42 -4.19 9.01 -12.15
CA SER A 42 -5.56 8.99 -12.67
C SER A 42 -6.00 7.61 -13.16
N GLY A 43 -5.06 6.73 -13.48
CA GLY A 43 -5.31 5.33 -13.88
C GLY A 43 -5.05 4.32 -12.77
N ARG A 44 -4.75 4.80 -11.55
CA ARG A 44 -4.29 3.96 -10.45
C ARG A 44 -5.46 3.30 -9.74
N ILE A 45 -5.48 1.97 -9.76
CA ILE A 45 -6.41 1.19 -8.95
C ILE A 45 -5.73 0.92 -7.61
N THR A 46 -6.39 1.32 -6.53
CA THR A 46 -5.91 1.10 -5.16
C THR A 46 -6.84 0.11 -4.46
N ARG A 47 -6.26 -0.96 -3.92
CA ARG A 47 -6.95 -1.88 -3.00
C ARG A 47 -6.30 -1.75 -1.63
N VAL A 48 -7.14 -1.59 -0.60
CA VAL A 48 -6.70 -1.56 0.80
C VAL A 48 -7.54 -2.59 1.53
N ASN A 49 -6.89 -3.52 2.22
CA ASN A 49 -7.56 -4.53 3.03
C ASN A 49 -6.85 -4.68 4.37
N LEU A 50 -7.59 -4.94 5.44
CA LEU A 50 -7.03 -5.34 6.72
C LEU A 50 -7.07 -6.87 6.82
N LYS A 51 -5.93 -7.53 6.92
CA LYS A 51 -5.85 -8.99 7.03
C LYS A 51 -5.07 -9.41 8.27
N LEU A 52 -5.45 -10.55 8.84
CA LEU A 52 -4.65 -11.20 9.87
C LEU A 52 -3.41 -11.81 9.21
N ALA A 53 -2.21 -11.46 9.67
CA ALA A 53 -0.99 -11.99 9.08
C ALA A 53 -0.86 -13.50 9.39
N PRO A 54 -0.58 -14.34 8.37
CA PRO A 54 -0.55 -15.79 8.54
C PRO A 54 0.45 -16.21 9.63
N GLY A 55 0.01 -17.07 10.54
CA GLY A 55 0.85 -17.56 11.63
C GLY A 55 1.11 -16.55 12.75
N THR A 56 0.34 -15.46 12.80
CA THR A 56 0.44 -14.45 13.86
C THR A 56 -0.94 -14.04 14.36
N ASP A 57 -0.99 -13.39 15.53
CA ASP A 57 -2.20 -12.76 16.07
C ASP A 57 -2.27 -11.26 15.73
N ALA A 58 -1.50 -10.81 14.73
CA ALA A 58 -1.38 -9.40 14.36
C ALA A 58 -2.09 -9.10 13.03
N TYR A 59 -2.80 -7.96 13.00
CA TYR A 59 -3.39 -7.44 11.77
C TYR A 59 -2.36 -6.61 10.99
N VAL A 60 -2.48 -6.65 9.66
CA VAL A 60 -1.64 -5.89 8.73
C VAL A 60 -2.54 -5.25 7.68
N TRP A 61 -2.29 -3.96 7.38
CA TRP A 61 -2.85 -3.31 6.21
C TRP A 61 -2.14 -3.84 4.96
N ASP A 62 -2.90 -4.48 4.09
CA ASP A 62 -2.47 -4.92 2.77
C ASP A 62 -2.89 -3.87 1.75
N ILE A 63 -1.91 -3.10 1.28
CA ILE A 63 -2.11 -2.02 0.32
C ILE A 63 -1.56 -2.49 -1.02
N GLU A 64 -2.41 -2.49 -2.04
CA GLU A 64 -2.01 -2.80 -3.41
C GLU A 64 -2.35 -1.60 -4.31
N LEU A 65 -1.35 -1.15 -5.05
CA LEU A 65 -1.47 -0.14 -6.08
C LEU A 65 -1.18 -0.79 -7.43
N MET A 66 -2.04 -0.56 -8.41
CA MET A 66 -1.83 -0.99 -9.77
C MET A 66 -1.98 0.19 -10.71
N GLU A 67 -1.07 0.30 -11.66
CA GLU A 67 -1.10 1.33 -12.68
C GLU A 67 -0.84 0.70 -14.04
N ARG A 68 -1.58 1.13 -15.07
CA ARG A 68 -1.30 0.74 -16.45
C ARG A 68 0.02 1.39 -16.88
N ALA A 69 0.97 0.59 -17.36
CA ALA A 69 2.21 1.10 -17.90
C ALA A 69 1.92 2.04 -19.08
N CYS A 70 2.58 3.20 -19.11
CA CYS A 70 2.39 4.17 -20.19
C CYS A 70 2.68 3.52 -21.56
N ALA A 71 1.78 3.75 -22.52
CA ALA A 71 1.69 3.09 -23.83
C ALA A 71 2.95 3.17 -24.75
N ALA A 72 4.04 3.80 -24.31
CA ALA A 72 5.34 3.78 -24.99
C ALA A 72 6.06 2.42 -24.84
N ALA A 73 5.77 1.65 -23.79
CA ALA A 73 6.32 0.31 -23.56
C ALA A 73 5.34 -0.79 -24.04
N ARG A 74 4.97 -0.77 -25.33
CA ARG A 74 4.22 -1.88 -25.93
C ARG A 74 5.20 -2.96 -26.40
N LEU A 75 5.57 -3.89 -25.54
CA LEU A 75 6.13 -5.17 -25.98
C LEU A 75 4.97 -6.05 -26.46
N GLY A 76 4.74 -6.12 -27.78
CA GLY A 76 3.77 -7.05 -28.36
C GLY A 76 2.28 -6.62 -28.28
N GLY A 77 1.97 -5.36 -27.96
CA GLY A 77 0.61 -4.80 -28.07
C GLY A 77 -0.33 -5.12 -26.89
N VAL A 78 0.17 -5.73 -25.83
CA VAL A 78 -0.58 -6.00 -24.60
C VAL A 78 -0.35 -4.86 -23.61
N GLU A 79 -1.40 -4.41 -22.93
CA GLU A 79 -1.27 -3.41 -21.85
C GLU A 79 -0.72 -4.09 -20.59
N GLU A 80 0.45 -3.65 -20.16
CA GLU A 80 1.13 -4.14 -18.97
C GLU A 80 0.74 -3.30 -17.73
N LEU A 81 0.82 -3.91 -16.56
CA LEU A 81 0.55 -3.30 -15.27
C LEU A 81 1.82 -3.24 -14.42
N ASN A 82 2.03 -2.10 -13.78
CA ASN A 82 2.93 -1.97 -12.65
C ASN A 82 2.12 -2.17 -11.37
N VAL A 83 2.53 -3.12 -10.54
CA VAL A 83 1.86 -3.51 -9.31
C VAL A 83 2.81 -3.32 -8.14
N LEU A 84 2.38 -2.56 -7.15
CA LEU A 84 3.06 -2.41 -5.87
C LEU A 84 2.16 -3.00 -4.79
N ARG A 85 2.71 -3.87 -3.94
CA ARG A 85 2.06 -4.34 -2.72
C ARG A 85 2.90 -3.96 -1.52
N ALA A 86 2.26 -3.45 -0.48
CA ALA A 86 2.90 -3.12 0.78
C ALA A 86 2.07 -3.67 1.95
N GLY A 87 2.76 -4.33 2.89
CA GLY A 87 2.22 -4.66 4.19
C GLY A 87 2.59 -3.57 5.18
N VAL A 88 1.62 -2.98 5.86
CA VAL A 88 1.81 -1.88 6.81
C VAL A 88 1.23 -2.24 8.17
N ASP A 89 1.98 -2.00 9.24
CA ASP A 89 1.51 -2.13 10.61
C ASP A 89 0.38 -1.12 10.87
N PRO A 90 -0.82 -1.57 11.31
CA PRO A 90 -1.98 -0.70 11.48
C PRO A 90 -1.89 0.24 12.68
N VAL A 91 -1.01 -0.04 13.65
CA VAL A 91 -0.83 0.73 14.88
C VAL A 91 0.28 1.77 14.68
N THR A 92 1.42 1.36 14.14
CA THR A 92 2.60 2.22 14.01
C THR A 92 2.66 2.95 12.67
N GLY A 93 2.04 2.40 11.63
CA GLY A 93 2.20 2.85 10.24
C GLY A 93 3.53 2.43 9.61
N GLU A 94 4.29 1.54 10.27
CA GLU A 94 5.55 1.01 9.74
C GLU A 94 5.31 0.11 8.53
N VAL A 95 6.11 0.28 7.48
CA VAL A 95 6.05 -0.60 6.32
C VAL A 95 6.85 -1.86 6.60
N LEU A 96 6.14 -2.98 6.75
CA LEU A 96 6.70 -4.28 7.09
C LEU A 96 7.35 -4.97 5.89
N ASN A 97 6.75 -4.80 4.72
CA ASN A 97 7.26 -5.33 3.46
C ASN A 97 6.74 -4.50 2.28
N ILE A 98 7.52 -4.51 1.20
CA ILE A 98 7.15 -3.95 -0.09
C ILE A 98 7.55 -4.95 -1.16
N SER A 99 6.68 -5.14 -2.15
CA SER A 99 7.01 -5.83 -3.39
C SER A 99 6.52 -5.01 -4.57
N THR A 100 7.28 -5.07 -5.66
CA THR A 100 6.95 -4.38 -6.90
C THR A 100 7.11 -5.35 -8.05
N ARG A 101 6.13 -5.38 -8.94
CA ARG A 101 6.15 -6.14 -10.19
C ARG A 101 5.85 -5.17 -11.32
N THR A 102 6.68 -5.15 -12.35
CA THR A 102 6.47 -4.36 -13.56
C THR A 102 6.20 -5.32 -14.72
N GLY A 103 5.54 -4.84 -15.77
CA GLY A 103 5.29 -5.66 -16.96
C GLY A 103 4.25 -6.76 -16.77
N VAL A 104 3.35 -6.66 -15.78
CA VAL A 104 2.40 -7.74 -15.47
C VAL A 104 1.19 -7.65 -16.39
N VAL A 105 0.88 -8.72 -17.12
CA VAL A 105 -0.34 -8.78 -17.94
C VAL A 105 -1.57 -8.88 -17.04
N GLU A 106 -2.61 -8.08 -17.34
CA GLU A 106 -3.86 -8.01 -16.56
C GLU A 106 -4.54 -9.38 -16.37
N GLU A 107 -4.48 -10.24 -17.40
CA GLU A 107 -5.01 -11.61 -17.35
C GLU A 107 -4.28 -12.48 -16.31
N THR A 108 -2.94 -12.37 -16.22
CA THR A 108 -2.15 -13.11 -15.24
C THR A 108 -2.54 -12.72 -13.82
N LEU A 109 -2.67 -11.41 -13.55
CA LEU A 109 -3.07 -10.91 -12.25
C LEU A 109 -4.50 -11.33 -11.88
N SER A 110 -5.41 -11.33 -12.85
CA SER A 110 -6.79 -11.74 -12.67
C SER A 110 -6.89 -13.23 -12.34
N LYS A 111 -6.09 -14.06 -13.01
CA LYS A 111 -5.99 -15.50 -12.73
C LYS A 111 -5.42 -15.75 -11.33
N GLU A 112 -4.31 -15.11 -10.97
CA GLU A 112 -3.71 -15.21 -9.63
C GLU A 112 -4.74 -14.89 -8.53
N ARG A 113 -5.51 -13.81 -8.69
CA ARG A 113 -6.56 -13.43 -7.74
C ARG A 113 -7.71 -14.41 -7.66
N CYS A 114 -8.13 -14.96 -8.80
CA CYS A 114 -9.13 -16.01 -8.83
C CYS A 114 -8.64 -17.22 -8.02
N MET A 115 -7.36 -17.59 -8.20
CA MET A 115 -6.74 -18.67 -7.44
C MET A 115 -6.61 -18.36 -5.95
N GLU A 116 -6.27 -17.13 -5.57
CA GLU A 116 -6.17 -16.71 -4.16
C GLU A 116 -7.54 -16.64 -3.45
N GLY A 117 -8.58 -16.20 -4.16
CA GLY A 117 -9.90 -15.93 -3.58
C GLY A 117 -10.91 -17.07 -3.67
N CYS A 118 -10.86 -17.87 -4.73
CA CYS A 118 -11.92 -18.84 -5.05
C CYS A 118 -11.46 -20.30 -5.02
N HIS A 119 -10.15 -20.57 -5.07
CA HIS A 119 -9.62 -21.93 -5.21
C HIS A 119 -8.61 -22.25 -4.11
N LYS A 120 -8.50 -23.53 -3.73
CA LYS A 120 -7.46 -23.96 -2.80
C LYS A 120 -6.13 -24.15 -3.55
N PRO A 121 -4.98 -24.02 -2.87
CA PRO A 121 -3.68 -24.36 -3.47
C PRO A 121 -3.71 -25.80 -4.01
N GLY A 122 -3.51 -25.97 -5.32
CA GLY A 122 -3.50 -27.27 -6.01
C GLY A 122 -4.76 -27.60 -6.81
N GLU A 123 -5.82 -26.80 -6.72
CA GLU A 123 -6.99 -26.90 -7.58
C GLU A 123 -6.72 -26.11 -8.87
N SER A 124 -6.59 -26.76 -10.03
CA SER A 124 -6.63 -26.02 -11.30
C SER A 124 -8.09 -25.77 -11.69
N PRO A 125 -8.44 -24.59 -12.20
CA PRO A 125 -9.75 -24.41 -12.82
C PRO A 125 -9.85 -25.41 -13.97
N GLY A 126 -10.81 -26.32 -13.88
CA GLY A 126 -11.09 -27.28 -14.95
C GLY A 126 -11.33 -26.55 -16.27
N PRO A 127 -11.18 -27.25 -17.42
CA PRO A 127 -11.36 -26.63 -18.72
C PRO A 127 -12.73 -25.94 -18.77
N GLN A 128 -12.72 -24.65 -19.07
CA GLN A 128 -13.96 -23.91 -19.32
C GLN A 128 -14.52 -24.40 -20.66
N VAL A 129 -15.75 -24.94 -20.61
CA VAL A 129 -16.54 -25.37 -21.76
C VAL A 129 -17.24 -24.18 -22.38
#